data_AF-A0A814R8W8-F1
#
_entry.id   AF-A0A814R8W8-F1
#
_cell.length_a   1.000
_cell.length_b   1.000
_cell.length_c   1.000
_cell.angle_alpha   90.00
_cell.angle_beta   90.00
_cell.angle_gamma   90.00
#
_symmetry.space_group_name_H-M   'P 1'
#
loop_
_entity.id
_entity.type
_entity.pdbx_description
1 polymer ?
#
loop_
_entity_poly.entity_id
_entity_poly.type
_entity_poly.pdbx_seq_one_letter_code
_entity_poly.pdbx_strand_id
1 'polypeptide(L)'
;MIILGVIGALLTNIVFAWQRAFQRNPATIYLLAGGIMTAIHLPTIYLQSILVDGFDIGIFNTNEIACREHNYLLYVTTIPTISFPCFAPFDRYASTRFYTISPLTFIVVFTWKTVENLRSTFITNQYSKSTKRIRHMLTPQLIVLAISGIPFGLQSVYFSLTSDIPKDDQRQAIEHLFVQTNRLSVLYLFLHVKRS
;
A
#
# COMPACT_ATOMS: atom_id res chain seq x y z
N MET A 1 35.76 -0.36 2.82
CA MET A 1 34.32 -0.01 2.75
C MET A 1 33.50 -1.01 1.92
N ILE A 2 34.05 -1.57 0.85
CA ILE A 2 33.39 -2.55 -0.05
C ILE A 2 32.81 -3.77 0.68
N ILE A 3 33.63 -4.39 1.55
CA ILE A 3 33.25 -5.59 2.32
C ILE A 3 32.01 -5.32 3.19
N LEU A 4 31.93 -4.13 3.79
CA LEU A 4 30.78 -3.72 4.60
C LEU A 4 29.51 -3.56 3.77
N GLY A 5 29.62 -3.03 2.54
CA GLY A 5 28.48 -2.89 1.63
C GLY A 5 27.91 -4.25 1.19
N VAL A 6 28.79 -5.20 0.86
CA VAL A 6 28.38 -6.57 0.48
C VAL A 6 27.78 -7.32 1.67
N ILE A 7 28.41 -7.24 2.85
CA ILE A 7 27.87 -7.85 4.08
C ILE A 7 26.50 -7.27 4.42
N GLY A 8 26.33 -5.94 4.31
CA GLY A 8 25.05 -5.28 4.54
C GLY A 8 23.96 -5.76 3.58
N ALA A 9 24.25 -5.86 2.28
CA ALA A 9 23.29 -6.36 1.30
C ALA A 9 22.89 -7.82 1.58
N LEU A 10 23.86 -8.68 1.93
CA LEU A 10 23.61 -10.07 2.28
C LEU A 10 22.77 -10.23 3.55
N LEU A 11 23.10 -9.50 4.62
CA LEU A 11 22.33 -9.49 5.87
C LEU A 11 20.88 -9.05 5.64
N THR A 12 20.67 -8.02 4.82
CA THR A 12 19.33 -7.51 4.49
C THR A 12 18.50 -8.60 3.79
N ASN A 13 19.09 -9.30 2.82
CA ASN A 13 18.45 -10.42 2.14
C ASN A 13 18.15 -11.59 3.08
N ILE A 14 19.07 -11.92 4.00
CA ILE A 14 18.88 -13.00 4.98
C ILE A 14 17.71 -12.69 5.92
N VAL A 15 17.63 -11.46 6.45
CA VAL A 15 16.54 -11.04 7.34
C VAL A 15 15.19 -11.13 6.64
N PHE A 16 15.10 -10.61 5.40
CA PHE A 16 13.86 -10.68 4.61
C PHE A 16 13.50 -12.11 4.16
N ALA A 17 14.49 -12.97 3.92
CA ALA A 17 14.26 -14.37 3.55
C ALA A 17 13.84 -15.24 4.75
N TRP A 18 14.39 -15.00 5.94
CA TRP A 18 14.12 -15.80 7.13
C TRP A 18 12.71 -15.54 7.67
N GLN A 19 12.30 -14.28 7.73
CA GLN A 19 11.06 -13.92 8.40
C GLN A 19 9.84 -14.05 7.48
N ARG A 20 9.21 -15.24 7.49
CA ARG A 20 8.00 -15.60 6.70
C ARG A 20 6.84 -14.61 6.85
N ALA A 21 6.74 -13.91 7.98
CA ALA A 21 5.74 -12.86 8.18
C ALA A 21 5.85 -11.72 7.15
N PHE A 22 7.06 -11.45 6.63
CA PHE A 22 7.29 -10.40 5.64
C PHE A 22 6.96 -10.83 4.21
N GLN A 23 7.04 -12.11 3.87
CA GLN A 23 6.73 -12.65 2.54
C GLN A 23 5.24 -12.56 2.18
N ARG A 24 4.38 -12.27 3.15
CA ARG A 24 2.93 -12.11 2.93
C ARG A 24 2.56 -10.75 2.33
N ASN A 25 3.48 -9.77 2.36
CA ASN A 25 3.28 -8.44 1.79
C ASN A 25 3.97 -8.34 0.42
N PRO A 26 3.25 -7.96 -0.66
CA PRO A 26 3.82 -7.88 -2.00
C PRO A 26 4.95 -6.83 -2.09
N ALA A 27 4.82 -5.71 -1.36
CA ALA A 27 5.88 -4.71 -1.25
C ALA A 27 7.23 -5.27 -0.74
N THR A 28 7.21 -6.23 0.19
CA THR A 28 8.44 -6.84 0.70
C THR A 28 9.11 -7.75 -0.34
N ILE A 29 8.34 -8.35 -1.24
CA ILE A 29 8.86 -9.19 -2.32
C ILE A 29 9.66 -8.32 -3.31
N TYR A 30 9.17 -7.12 -3.64
CA TYR A 30 9.90 -6.15 -4.45
C TYR A 30 11.19 -5.68 -3.77
N LEU A 31 11.16 -5.42 -2.46
CA LEU A 31 12.36 -5.04 -1.70
C LEU A 31 13.39 -6.18 -1.61
N LEU A 32 12.94 -7.42 -1.46
CA LEU A 32 13.82 -8.60 -1.48
C LEU A 32 14.43 -8.81 -2.87
N ALA A 33 13.63 -8.69 -3.94
CA ALA A 33 14.13 -8.76 -5.31
C ALA A 33 15.15 -7.66 -5.60
N GLY A 34 14.89 -6.43 -5.16
CA GLY A 34 15.84 -5.32 -5.21
C GLY A 34 17.13 -5.61 -4.43
N GLY A 35 17.02 -6.14 -3.22
CA GLY A 35 18.17 -6.50 -2.38
C GLY A 35 19.05 -7.61 -2.98
N ILE A 36 18.44 -8.61 -3.64
CA ILE A 36 19.17 -9.65 -4.38
C ILE A 36 19.94 -9.03 -5.56
N MET A 37 19.29 -8.15 -6.33
CA MET A 37 19.94 -7.46 -7.44
C MET A 37 21.08 -6.56 -6.97
N THR A 38 20.94 -5.88 -5.84
CA THR A 38 22.01 -5.07 -5.22
C THR A 38 23.19 -5.92 -4.77
N ALA A 39 22.93 -7.13 -4.22
CA ALA A 39 23.98 -8.06 -3.81
C ALA A 39 24.80 -8.60 -5.00
N ILE A 40 24.21 -8.68 -6.20
CA ILE A 40 24.91 -9.06 -7.44
C ILE A 40 25.63 -7.85 -8.04
N HIS A 41 24.99 -6.67 -8.02
CA HIS A 41 25.50 -5.43 -8.62
C HIS A 41 26.78 -4.90 -7.96
N LEU A 42 26.83 -4.92 -6.62
CA LEU A 42 27.97 -4.38 -5.85
C LEU A 42 29.29 -5.09 -6.21
N PRO A 43 29.40 -6.43 -6.17
CA PRO A 43 30.60 -7.14 -6.63
C PRO A 43 31.01 -6.79 -8.06
N THR A 44 30.06 -6.60 -8.97
CA THR A 44 30.34 -6.25 -10.37
C THR A 44 31.06 -4.91 -10.47
N ILE A 45 30.52 -3.85 -9.86
CA ILE A 45 31.16 -2.52 -9.88
C ILE A 45 32.56 -2.57 -9.25
N TYR A 46 32.67 -3.22 -8.10
CA TYR A 46 33.94 -3.24 -7.36
C TYR A 46 35.02 -4.09 -8.02
N LEU A 47 34.64 -5.14 -8.76
CA LEU A 47 35.61 -5.94 -9.51
C LEU A 47 36.37 -5.08 -10.52
N GLN A 48 35.67 -4.16 -11.20
CA GLN A 48 36.30 -3.25 -12.16
C GLN A 48 37.21 -2.24 -11.45
N SER A 49 36.75 -1.60 -10.36
CA SER A 49 37.58 -0.66 -9.59
C SER A 49 38.84 -1.31 -9.00
N ILE A 50 38.74 -2.54 -8.48
CA ILE A 50 39.90 -3.24 -7.91
C ILE A 50 40.93 -3.58 -8.99
N LEU A 51 40.50 -4.03 -10.17
CA LEU A 51 41.42 -4.36 -11.27
C LEU A 51 42.15 -3.14 -11.82
N VAL A 52 41.42 -2.03 -12.01
CA VAL A 52 41.96 -0.80 -12.60
C VAL A 52 42.76 -0.01 -11.57
N ASP A 53 42.17 0.31 -10.42
CA ASP A 53 42.81 1.19 -9.43
C ASP A 53 43.82 0.43 -8.54
N GLY A 54 43.61 -0.87 -8.34
CA GLY A 54 44.43 -1.69 -7.44
C GLY A 54 45.60 -2.40 -8.11
N PHE A 55 45.44 -2.82 -9.37
CA PHE A 55 46.46 -3.61 -10.07
C PHE A 55 46.93 -2.96 -11.38
N ASP A 56 46.31 -1.86 -11.83
CA ASP A 56 46.57 -1.20 -13.11
C ASP A 56 46.42 -2.15 -14.32
N ILE A 57 45.65 -3.24 -14.14
CA ILE A 57 45.39 -4.25 -15.17
C ILE A 57 44.03 -3.95 -15.79
N GLY A 58 44.04 -3.23 -16.91
CA GLY A 58 42.85 -2.92 -17.70
C GLY A 58 42.31 -4.09 -18.53
N ILE A 59 42.05 -5.27 -17.93
CA ILE A 59 41.50 -6.44 -18.67
C ILE A 59 40.19 -6.08 -19.41
N PHE A 60 39.38 -5.21 -18.80
CA PHE A 60 38.13 -4.71 -19.38
C PHE A 60 38.35 -3.66 -20.48
N ASN A 61 39.55 -3.09 -20.61
CA ASN A 61 39.90 -2.13 -21.66
C ASN A 61 40.64 -2.79 -22.83
N THR A 62 41.30 -3.93 -22.59
CA THR A 62 42.05 -4.68 -23.60
C THR A 62 41.20 -5.75 -24.31
N ASN A 63 40.25 -6.38 -23.60
CA ASN A 63 39.37 -7.40 -24.17
C ASN A 63 37.96 -6.85 -24.43
N GLU A 64 37.62 -6.63 -25.70
CA GLU A 64 36.29 -6.15 -26.12
C GLU A 64 35.14 -7.04 -25.61
N ILE A 65 35.36 -8.36 -25.58
CA ILE A 65 34.37 -9.34 -25.11
C ILE A 65 34.11 -9.16 -23.61
N ALA A 66 35.18 -9.05 -22.80
CA ALA A 66 35.06 -8.87 -21.36
C ALA A 66 34.42 -7.51 -21.01
N CYS A 67 34.74 -6.46 -21.79
CA CYS A 67 34.13 -5.14 -21.68
C CYS A 67 32.62 -5.19 -21.93
N ARG A 68 32.21 -5.89 -23.00
CA ARG A 68 30.80 -6.01 -23.41
C ARG A 68 29.98 -6.76 -22.38
N GLU A 69 30.47 -7.90 -21.91
CA GLU A 69 29.81 -8.72 -20.88
C GLU A 69 29.69 -7.95 -19.56
N HIS A 70 30.74 -7.24 -19.16
CA HIS A 70 30.72 -6.43 -17.95
C HIS A 70 29.68 -5.30 -18.02
N ASN A 71 29.69 -4.53 -19.10
CA ASN A 71 28.73 -3.43 -19.30
C ASN A 71 27.28 -3.94 -19.40
N TYR A 72 27.07 -5.09 -20.04
CA TYR A 72 25.75 -5.71 -20.10
C TYR A 72 25.27 -6.13 -18.71
N LEU A 73 26.11 -6.80 -17.93
CA LEU A 73 25.77 -7.25 -16.57
C LEU A 73 25.51 -6.06 -15.63
N LEU A 74 26.29 -4.99 -15.77
CA LEU A 74 26.12 -3.74 -15.02
C LEU A 74 24.78 -3.07 -15.38
N TYR A 75 24.44 -3.00 -16.66
CA TYR A 75 23.15 -2.46 -17.12
C TYR A 75 21.94 -3.27 -16.60
N VAL A 76 22.00 -4.61 -16.74
CA VAL A 76 20.93 -5.53 -16.31
C VAL A 76 20.72 -5.50 -14.80
N THR A 77 21.77 -5.21 -14.02
CA THR A 77 21.68 -5.14 -12.55
C THR A 77 21.30 -3.76 -12.03
N THR A 78 21.61 -2.68 -12.77
CA THR A 78 21.29 -1.28 -12.38
C THR A 78 19.82 -0.94 -12.54
N ILE A 79 19.20 -1.37 -13.65
CA ILE A 79 17.78 -1.05 -13.91
C ILE A 79 16.86 -1.57 -12.79
N PRO A 80 16.97 -2.84 -12.37
CA PRO A 80 16.05 -3.39 -11.37
C PRO A 80 16.35 -2.90 -9.95
N THR A 81 17.61 -2.60 -9.63
CA THR A 81 17.98 -2.03 -8.33
C THR A 81 17.36 -0.64 -8.10
N ILE A 82 17.18 0.15 -9.15
CA ILE A 82 16.49 1.44 -9.08
C ILE A 82 14.96 1.25 -9.16
N SER A 83 14.48 0.35 -10.02
CA SER A 83 13.06 0.23 -10.32
C SER A 83 12.25 -0.49 -9.24
N PHE A 84 12.80 -1.54 -8.61
CA PHE A 84 12.07 -2.33 -7.61
C PHE A 84 11.71 -1.56 -6.33
N PRO A 85 12.58 -0.71 -5.76
CA PRO A 85 12.21 0.18 -4.66
C PRO A 85 11.13 1.19 -5.03
N CYS A 86 11.01 1.59 -6.30
CA CYS A 86 9.95 2.49 -6.78
C CYS A 86 8.61 1.77 -6.98
N PHE A 87 8.63 0.48 -7.35
CA PHE A 87 7.40 -0.31 -7.49
C PHE A 87 6.79 -0.73 -6.15
N ALA A 88 7.60 -0.91 -5.09
CA ALA A 88 7.09 -1.23 -3.76
C ALA A 88 6.06 -0.21 -3.19
N PRO A 89 6.29 1.12 -3.21
CA PRO A 89 5.31 2.11 -2.79
C PRO A 89 4.19 2.29 -3.82
N PHE A 90 4.45 2.09 -5.12
CA PHE A 90 3.42 2.17 -6.16
C PHE A 90 2.36 1.07 -5.99
N ASP A 91 2.79 -0.16 -5.73
CA ASP A 91 1.90 -1.30 -5.46
C ASP A 91 1.07 -1.08 -4.18
N ARG A 92 1.71 -0.56 -3.13
CA ARG A 92 1.01 -0.14 -1.91
C ARG A 92 0.00 0.97 -2.16
N TYR A 93 0.38 1.99 -2.91
CA TYR A 93 -0.48 3.12 -3.24
C TYR A 93 -1.68 2.69 -4.10
N ALA A 94 -1.44 1.87 -5.12
CA ALA A 94 -2.49 1.30 -5.96
C ALA A 94 -3.44 0.46 -5.11
N SER A 95 -2.93 -0.47 -4.30
CA SER A 95 -3.73 -1.29 -3.40
C SER A 95 -4.59 -0.44 -2.45
N THR A 96 -3.98 0.49 -1.69
CA THR A 96 -4.70 1.33 -0.73
C THR A 96 -5.74 2.25 -1.38
N ARG A 97 -5.46 2.82 -2.57
CA ARG A 97 -6.42 3.67 -3.30
C ARG A 97 -7.56 2.87 -3.91
N PHE A 98 -7.30 1.70 -4.49
CA PHE A 98 -8.37 0.83 -5.01
C PHE A 98 -9.28 0.34 -3.88
N TYR A 99 -8.73 -0.07 -2.73
CA TYR A 99 -9.54 -0.52 -1.59
C TYR A 99 -10.35 0.59 -0.91
N THR A 100 -9.97 1.86 -1.05
CA THR A 100 -10.73 2.99 -0.46
C THR A 100 -11.72 3.58 -1.45
N ILE A 101 -11.36 3.71 -2.72
CA ILE A 101 -12.21 4.28 -3.77
C ILE A 101 -13.27 3.28 -4.25
N SER A 102 -12.94 1.99 -4.32
CA SER A 102 -13.88 0.94 -4.76
C SER A 102 -15.14 0.84 -3.89
N PRO A 103 -15.07 0.71 -2.55
CA PRO A 103 -16.28 0.67 -1.72
C PRO A 103 -17.05 1.99 -1.75
N LEU A 104 -16.38 3.14 -1.87
CA LEU A 104 -17.04 4.45 -1.98
C LEU A 104 -17.84 4.57 -3.28
N THR A 105 -17.24 4.21 -4.42
CA THR A 105 -17.94 4.21 -5.71
C THR A 105 -19.06 3.17 -5.76
N PHE A 106 -18.84 1.97 -5.19
CA PHE A 106 -19.86 0.94 -5.07
C PHE A 106 -21.05 1.39 -4.21
N ILE A 107 -20.80 2.02 -3.05
CA ILE A 107 -21.84 2.57 -2.18
C ILE A 107 -22.62 3.66 -2.91
N VAL A 108 -21.95 4.59 -3.61
CA VAL A 108 -22.64 5.67 -4.35
C VAL A 108 -23.53 5.10 -5.46
N VAL A 109 -23.04 4.14 -6.24
CA VAL A 109 -23.82 3.50 -7.31
C VAL A 109 -24.99 2.71 -6.73
N PHE A 110 -24.77 1.95 -5.66
CA PHE A 110 -25.81 1.16 -5.01
C PHE A 110 -26.87 2.05 -4.35
N THR A 111 -26.47 3.15 -3.71
CA THR A 111 -27.39 4.16 -3.15
C THR A 111 -28.19 4.83 -4.25
N TRP A 112 -27.55 5.24 -5.36
CA TRP A 112 -28.24 5.82 -6.51
C TRP A 112 -29.28 4.86 -7.10
N LYS A 113 -28.90 3.61 -7.36
CA LYS A 113 -29.80 2.58 -7.87
C LYS A 113 -30.94 2.25 -6.90
N THR A 114 -30.67 2.25 -5.60
CA THR A 114 -31.70 2.06 -4.57
C THR A 114 -32.69 3.23 -4.59
N VAL A 115 -32.23 4.48 -4.72
CA VAL A 115 -33.10 5.67 -4.81
C VAL A 115 -33.91 5.66 -6.10
N GLU A 116 -33.30 5.31 -7.24
CA GLU A 116 -33.98 5.21 -8.53
C GLU A 116 -35.06 4.12 -8.50
N ASN A 117 -34.74 2.95 -7.92
CA ASN A 117 -35.68 1.86 -7.78
C ASN A 117 -36.81 2.21 -6.78
N LEU A 118 -36.51 2.92 -5.70
CA LEU A 118 -37.50 3.45 -4.77
C LEU A 118 -38.42 4.49 -5.42
N ARG A 119 -37.89 5.34 -6.31
CA ARG A 119 -38.65 6.34 -7.05
C ARG A 119 -39.59 5.69 -8.07
N SER A 120 -39.12 4.67 -8.79
CA SER A 120 -39.94 3.86 -9.70
C SER A 120 -41.04 3.12 -8.94
N THR A 121 -40.71 2.49 -7.82
CA THR A 121 -41.69 1.84 -6.93
C THR A 121 -42.70 2.84 -6.34
N PHE A 122 -42.33 4.12 -6.20
CA PHE A 122 -43.23 5.19 -5.71
C PHE A 122 -44.37 5.48 -6.70
N ILE A 123 -44.09 5.37 -8.00
CA ILE A 123 -45.06 5.62 -9.08
C ILE A 123 -45.99 4.42 -9.25
N THR A 124 -45.48 3.20 -9.08
CA THR A 124 -46.26 1.96 -9.28
C THR A 124 -47.03 1.51 -8.03
N ASN A 125 -46.59 1.85 -6.81
CA ASN A 125 -47.06 1.18 -5.59
C ASN A 125 -47.85 2.10 -4.64
N GLN A 126 -48.99 2.61 -5.13
CA GLN A 126 -50.04 3.20 -4.30
C GLN A 126 -50.73 2.18 -3.35
N TYR A 127 -50.34 0.89 -3.35
CA TYR A 127 -51.18 -0.20 -2.85
C TYR A 127 -50.65 -1.06 -1.67
N SER A 128 -49.52 -0.76 -1.03
CA SER A 128 -49.06 -1.59 0.12
C SER A 128 -48.52 -0.78 1.30
N LYS A 129 -49.28 -0.79 2.42
CA LYS A 129 -48.90 -0.18 3.72
C LYS A 129 -47.66 -0.85 4.34
N SER A 130 -47.35 -2.10 4.00
CA SER A 130 -46.26 -2.87 4.61
C SER A 130 -44.87 -2.50 4.05
N THR A 131 -44.77 -2.17 2.76
CA THR A 131 -43.50 -1.74 2.12
C THR A 131 -43.04 -0.35 2.59
N LYS A 132 -43.99 0.52 2.97
CA LYS A 132 -43.68 1.84 3.54
C LYS A 132 -42.95 1.72 4.89
N ARG A 133 -43.30 0.75 5.73
CA ARG A 133 -42.67 0.50 7.04
C ARG A 133 -41.23 0.02 6.90
N ILE A 134 -40.97 -0.96 6.03
CA ILE A 134 -39.62 -1.52 5.81
C ILE A 134 -38.67 -0.44 5.28
N ARG A 135 -39.15 0.43 4.38
CA ARG A 135 -38.36 1.55 3.83
C ARG A 135 -37.98 2.57 4.90
N HIS A 136 -38.90 2.93 5.80
CA HIS A 136 -38.61 3.86 6.88
C HIS A 136 -37.61 3.31 7.90
N MET A 137 -37.43 1.99 8.00
CA MET A 137 -36.38 1.37 8.81
C MET A 137 -35.02 1.35 8.08
N LEU A 138 -35.00 1.05 6.77
CA LEU A 138 -33.74 0.83 6.03
C LEU A 138 -33.03 2.12 5.61
N THR A 139 -33.78 3.16 5.25
CA THR A 139 -33.23 4.44 4.78
C THR A 139 -32.36 5.17 5.82
N PRO A 140 -32.79 5.36 7.08
CA PRO A 140 -31.93 6.00 8.09
C PRO A 140 -30.68 5.15 8.38
N GLN A 141 -30.80 3.82 8.33
CA GLN A 141 -29.69 2.89 8.54
C GLN A 141 -28.61 3.02 7.46
N LEU A 142 -29.01 3.17 6.19
CA LEU A 142 -28.11 3.44 5.06
C LEU A 142 -27.45 4.82 5.14
N ILE A 143 -28.19 5.85 5.55
CA ILE A 143 -27.66 7.21 5.71
C ILE A 143 -26.62 7.25 6.83
N VAL A 144 -26.90 6.61 7.97
CA VAL A 144 -25.95 6.52 9.10
C VAL A 144 -24.70 5.72 8.72
N LEU A 145 -24.85 4.65 7.94
CA LEU A 145 -23.72 3.88 7.42
C LEU A 145 -22.84 4.71 6.46
N ALA A 146 -23.46 5.50 5.58
CA ALA A 146 -22.73 6.37 4.65
C ALA A 146 -21.98 7.50 5.38
N ILE A 147 -22.62 8.17 6.34
CA ILE A 147 -22.00 9.25 7.12
C ILE A 147 -20.86 8.73 8.00
N SER A 148 -20.98 7.50 8.54
CA SER A 148 -19.94 6.89 9.37
C SER A 148 -18.75 6.31 8.57
N GLY A 149 -18.95 5.95 7.29
CA GLY A 149 -17.87 5.46 6.43
C GLY A 149 -16.84 6.53 6.05
N ILE A 150 -17.29 7.79 5.92
CA ILE A 150 -16.45 8.94 5.52
C ILE A 150 -15.29 9.22 6.49
N PRO A 151 -15.51 9.38 7.82
CA PRO A 151 -14.41 9.65 8.76
C PRO A 151 -13.42 8.49 8.83
N PHE A 152 -13.89 7.25 8.69
CA PHE A 152 -13.02 6.07 8.68
C PHE A 152 -12.10 6.04 7.46
N GLY A 153 -12.64 6.40 6.28
CA GLY A 153 -11.86 6.53 5.05
C GLY A 153 -10.81 7.64 5.13
N LEU A 154 -11.21 8.83 5.61
CA LEU A 154 -10.29 9.96 5.80
C LEU A 154 -9.16 9.63 6.79
N GLN A 155 -9.49 8.93 7.87
CA GLN A 155 -8.52 8.50 8.87
C GLN A 155 -7.51 7.49 8.29
N SER A 156 -7.96 6.54 7.48
CA SER A 156 -7.08 5.57 6.82
C SER A 156 -6.08 6.24 5.88
N VAL A 157 -6.55 7.21 5.09
CA VAL A 157 -5.69 8.01 4.21
C VAL A 157 -4.68 8.84 5.02
N TYR A 158 -5.14 9.48 6.09
CA TYR A 158 -4.28 10.27 6.98
C TYR A 158 -3.17 9.41 7.63
N PHE A 159 -3.49 8.21 8.12
CA PHE A 159 -2.47 7.28 8.65
C PHE A 159 -1.48 6.82 7.58
N SER A 160 -1.96 6.58 6.36
CA SER A 160 -1.10 6.17 5.24
C SER A 160 -0.15 7.27 4.79
N LEU A 161 -0.56 8.54 4.85
CA LEU A 161 0.29 9.68 4.47
C LEU A 161 1.27 10.09 5.57
N THR A 162 0.95 9.79 6.83
CA THR A 162 1.76 10.19 7.99
C THR A 162 2.61 9.05 8.56
N SER A 163 2.73 7.91 7.86
CA SER A 163 3.47 6.73 8.34
C SER A 163 4.97 6.99 8.49
N ASP A 164 5.52 7.87 7.67
CA ASP A 164 6.97 8.07 7.56
C ASP A 164 7.47 9.25 8.41
N ILE A 165 6.54 9.96 9.06
CA ILE A 165 6.85 11.10 9.91
C ILE A 165 6.96 10.58 11.35
N PRO A 166 8.09 10.77 12.05
CA PRO A 166 8.21 10.38 13.45
C PRO A 166 7.17 11.15 14.28
N LYS A 167 6.32 10.40 14.98
CA LYS A 167 5.23 10.96 15.78
C LYS A 167 5.67 11.03 17.24
N ASP A 168 5.42 12.18 17.85
CA ASP A 168 5.58 12.39 19.29
C ASP A 168 4.50 11.62 20.06
N ASP A 169 4.80 11.20 21.29
CA ASP A 169 3.91 10.38 22.12
C ASP A 169 2.56 11.08 22.37
N GLN A 170 2.59 12.40 22.53
CA GLN A 170 1.38 13.22 22.67
C GLN A 170 0.50 13.18 21.42
N ARG A 171 1.11 13.25 20.22
CA ARG A 171 0.39 13.20 18.95
C ARG A 171 -0.24 11.82 18.74
N GLN A 172 0.48 10.76 19.09
CA GLN A 172 -0.04 9.40 19.00
C GLN A 172 -1.22 9.18 19.96
N ALA A 173 -1.17 9.72 21.18
CA ALA A 173 -2.28 9.64 22.13
C ALA A 173 -3.53 10.38 21.62
N ILE A 174 -3.38 11.58 21.06
CA ILE A 174 -4.49 12.35 20.47
C ILE A 174 -5.11 11.62 19.28
N GLU A 175 -4.27 11.10 18.37
CA GLU A 175 -4.75 10.33 17.22
C GLU A 175 -5.56 9.12 17.68
N HIS A 176 -5.06 8.37 18.67
CA HIS A 176 -5.74 7.19 19.20
C HIS A 176 -7.07 7.52 19.91
N LEU A 177 -7.12 8.63 20.66
CA LEU A 177 -8.34 9.11 21.31
C LEU A 177 -9.39 9.47 20.26
N PHE A 178 -9.01 10.18 19.20
CA PHE A 178 -9.90 10.53 18.10
C PHE A 178 -10.46 9.28 17.39
N VAL A 179 -9.64 8.24 17.18
CA VAL A 179 -10.10 6.96 16.61
C VAL A 179 -11.14 6.30 17.52
N GLN A 180 -10.86 6.21 18.82
CA GLN A 180 -11.77 5.58 19.77
C GLN A 180 -13.08 6.34 19.89
N THR A 181 -13.04 7.68 19.94
CA THR A 181 -14.24 8.52 19.97
C THR A 181 -15.10 8.30 18.73
N ASN A 182 -14.52 8.38 17.52
CA ASN A 182 -15.29 8.13 16.28
C ASN A 182 -15.90 6.72 16.26
N ARG A 183 -15.14 5.71 16.67
CA ARG A 183 -15.63 4.32 16.73
C ARG A 183 -16.80 4.16 17.71
N LEU A 184 -16.73 4.80 18.88
CA LEU A 184 -17.80 4.81 19.88
C LEU A 184 -19.04 5.57 19.38
N SER A 185 -18.86 6.72 18.73
CA SER A 185 -19.96 7.51 18.16
C SER A 185 -20.73 6.73 17.10
N VAL A 186 -20.03 6.02 16.21
CA VAL A 186 -20.64 5.18 15.17
C VAL A 186 -21.39 3.99 15.78
N LEU A 187 -20.81 3.32 16.77
CA LEU A 187 -21.45 2.21 17.48
C LEU A 187 -22.73 2.67 18.19
N TYR A 188 -22.69 3.83 18.85
CA TYR A 188 -23.84 4.42 19.54
C TYR A 188 -24.97 4.75 18.57
N LEU A 189 -24.65 5.40 17.44
CA LEU A 189 -25.61 5.69 16.36
C LEU A 189 -26.23 4.42 15.79
N PHE A 190 -25.45 3.37 15.58
CA PHE A 190 -25.94 2.09 15.07
C PHE A 190 -26.88 1.38 16.06
N LEU A 191 -26.53 1.39 17.36
CA LEU A 191 -27.37 0.83 18.42
C LEU A 191 -28.70 1.60 18.56
N HIS A 192 -28.66 2.93 18.43
CA HIS A 192 -29.86 3.75 18.49
C HIS A 192 -30.79 3.52 17.29
N VAL A 193 -30.24 3.38 16.08
CA VAL A 193 -31.04 3.06 14.88
C VAL A 193 -31.67 1.67 14.97
N LYS A 194 -30.97 0.68 15.53
CA LYS A 194 -31.52 -0.68 15.70
C LYS A 194 -32.67 -0.77 16.71
N ARG A 195 -32.78 0.21 17.61
CA ARG A 195 -33.78 0.23 18.69
C ARG A 195 -35.06 1.00 18.32
N SER A 196 -35.03 1.77 17.23
CA SER A 196 -36.17 2.53 16.67
C SER A 196 -36.92 1.75 15.60
#